data_AF-A0A956QJZ4-F1
#
_entry.id   AF-A0A956QJZ4-F1
#
_cell.length_a   1.000
_cell.length_b   1.000
_cell.length_c   1.000
_cell.angle_alpha   90.00
_cell.angle_beta   90.00
_cell.angle_gamma   90.00
#
_symmetry.space_group_name_H-M   'P 1'
#
loop_
_entity.id
_entity.type
_entity.pdbx_description
1 polymer ?
#
loop_
_entity_poly.entity_id
_entity_poly.type
_entity_poly.pdbx_seq_one_letter_code
_entity_poly.pdbx_strand_id
1 'polypeptide(L)'
;FALVDGRVVAENGIWDASSGQRLASFEGGPGTILPGSKVIVHHWLAAGVAFRDSSNGQLLATAFGVDGQQPGWLVVTPEGFFDGSPDSWSSVRWRLSDDVLDSAEPEQYFTDFYQPGVLGEVLRARQPFSQVLESRGDARARLQLEERDRHLGEVSFTQVDSDGSQAQVELEIRQPHAGSGLRDLRLFRNGCLVGSWPGTRQSGERIRATVALAPGPNRLTAYVFNRDNVKSREASADLKARAGAPPRAYLLTVGVDSYQDPGLALRYAASDARALAQALAGKLPVKTKAVSLVDGQATRQGVRQAIAELVGQARPQDIVVIAFASHGRVEDDRFLLLPHDQQSPISDRDLENWLTDLQAEKSLLILDACFSGQALAGDERVGPLNNRGLAQLAYEKGLAVIAASQSDQVAMEAHLIGGRPIEHGLLTYSLDEGLARAPRSERGLQTRSWL
;
A
#
# COMPACT_ATOMS: atom_id res chain seq x y z
N PHE A 1 20.02 20.75 26.75
CA PHE A 1 21.49 20.74 26.55
C PHE A 1 22.05 19.46 27.12
N ALA A 2 22.21 18.42 26.30
CA ALA A 2 22.81 17.16 26.75
C ALA A 2 24.26 17.12 26.28
N LEU A 3 25.18 16.89 27.23
CA LEU A 3 26.57 16.53 26.96
C LEU A 3 26.60 15.04 26.61
N VAL A 4 27.07 14.71 25.40
CA VAL A 4 27.26 13.31 24.98
C VAL A 4 28.64 13.23 24.35
N ASP A 5 29.46 12.32 24.87
CA ASP A 5 30.83 12.06 24.41
C ASP A 5 31.73 13.32 24.30
N GLY A 6 31.59 14.26 25.25
CA GLY A 6 32.39 15.49 25.27
C GLY A 6 32.01 16.51 24.20
N ARG A 7 30.86 16.36 23.54
CA ARG A 7 30.35 17.30 22.53
C ARG A 7 29.10 18.02 23.03
N VAL A 8 28.95 19.27 22.61
CA VAL A 8 27.77 20.12 22.87
C VAL A 8 27.16 20.56 21.54
N VAL A 9 25.85 20.35 21.40
CA VAL A 9 25.06 20.89 20.29
C VAL A 9 24.47 22.22 20.74
N ALA A 10 24.94 23.30 20.15
CA ALA A 10 24.51 24.66 20.44
C ALA A 10 24.01 25.33 19.15
N GLU A 11 23.52 26.57 19.24
CA GLU A 11 23.16 27.34 18.05
C GLU A 11 24.32 27.33 17.04
N ASN A 12 23.95 27.06 15.79
CA ASN A 12 24.84 27.10 14.64
C ASN A 12 25.97 26.03 14.60
N GLY A 13 25.95 24.98 15.44
CA GLY A 13 26.90 23.87 15.26
C GLY A 13 27.18 22.95 16.45
N ILE A 14 28.20 22.10 16.27
CA ILE A 14 28.74 21.20 17.30
C ILE A 14 30.03 21.80 17.84
N TRP A 15 30.19 21.73 19.15
CA TRP A 15 31.35 22.24 19.87
C TRP A 15 31.97 21.14 20.72
N ASP A 16 33.29 21.11 20.79
CA ASP A 16 34.03 20.32 21.77
C ASP A 16 33.87 20.97 23.15
N ALA A 17 33.36 20.20 24.11
CA ALA A 17 33.04 20.70 25.45
C ALA A 17 34.28 21.09 26.26
N SER A 18 35.45 20.52 25.94
CA SER A 18 36.67 20.70 26.71
C SER A 18 37.50 21.89 26.22
N SER A 19 37.54 22.11 24.91
CA SER A 19 38.35 23.13 24.25
C SER A 19 37.52 24.33 23.79
N GLY A 20 36.20 24.20 23.70
CA GLY A 20 35.34 25.22 23.08
C GLY A 20 35.61 25.38 21.57
N GLN A 21 36.31 24.43 20.94
CA GLN A 21 36.52 24.45 19.50
C GLN A 21 35.25 23.99 18.78
N ARG A 22 34.87 24.72 17.73
CA ARG A 22 33.77 24.31 16.85
C ARG A 22 34.21 23.13 16.00
N LEU A 23 33.50 22.01 16.12
CA LEU A 23 33.75 20.77 15.39
C LEU A 23 33.02 20.74 14.04
N ALA A 24 31.83 21.35 13.95
CA ALA A 24 31.07 21.46 12.71
C ALA A 24 30.10 22.66 12.72
N SER A 25 29.69 23.10 11.53
CA SER A 25 28.83 24.26 11.27
C SER A 25 27.53 23.84 10.59
N PHE A 26 26.37 24.27 11.10
CA PHE A 26 25.07 24.12 10.41
C PHE A 26 24.05 25.12 10.95
N GLU A 27 23.02 25.46 10.16
CA GLU A 27 21.89 26.27 10.63
C GLU A 27 20.89 25.43 11.45
N GLY A 28 20.41 26.00 12.57
CA GLY A 28 19.50 25.35 13.52
C GLY A 28 19.82 25.76 14.96
N GLY A 29 18.91 25.53 15.89
CA GLY A 29 19.17 25.82 17.30
C GLY A 29 19.49 24.59 18.14
N PRO A 30 19.45 24.69 19.48
CA PRO A 30 19.90 23.63 20.38
C PRO A 30 19.28 22.25 20.11
N GLY A 31 20.08 21.23 20.34
CA GLY A 31 19.74 19.83 20.14
C GLY A 31 20.40 18.89 21.14
N THR A 32 20.37 17.61 20.82
CA THR A 32 20.98 16.53 21.61
C THR A 32 21.58 15.49 20.68
N ILE A 33 22.58 14.76 21.16
CA ILE A 33 23.08 13.56 20.48
C ILE A 33 22.32 12.37 21.08
N LEU A 34 21.76 11.50 20.24
CA LEU A 34 21.03 10.33 20.73
C LEU A 34 22.02 9.37 21.44
N PRO A 35 21.76 8.95 22.69
CA PRO A 35 22.66 8.09 23.46
C PRO A 35 23.05 6.81 22.72
N GLY A 36 24.34 6.46 22.73
CA GLY A 36 24.85 5.28 22.01
C GLY A 36 24.83 5.40 20.48
N SER A 37 24.51 6.57 19.95
CA SER A 37 24.49 6.85 18.51
C SER A 37 25.45 7.99 18.16
N LYS A 38 25.79 8.08 16.87
CA LYS A 38 26.45 9.26 16.29
C LYS A 38 25.47 10.18 15.58
N VAL A 39 24.23 10.29 16.08
CA VAL A 39 23.19 11.14 15.45
C VAL A 39 22.83 12.30 16.37
N ILE A 40 22.76 13.50 15.79
CA ILE A 40 22.23 14.70 16.42
C ILE A 40 20.77 14.90 16.01
N VAL A 41 19.95 15.21 16.99
CA VAL A 41 18.56 15.64 16.80
C VAL A 41 18.46 17.08 17.28
N HIS A 42 18.07 17.98 16.40
CA HIS A 42 17.88 19.39 16.75
C HIS A 42 16.67 19.97 16.04
N HIS A 43 16.14 21.07 16.56
CA HIS A 43 15.04 21.76 15.90
C HIS A 43 15.53 22.49 14.64
N TRP A 44 14.72 22.48 13.60
CA TRP A 44 14.96 23.16 12.34
C TRP A 44 13.70 23.92 11.94
N LEU A 45 13.82 25.25 11.81
CA LEU A 45 12.79 26.20 11.34
C LEU A 45 11.33 25.89 11.74
N ALA A 46 10.81 26.64 12.72
CA ALA A 46 9.41 26.73 13.19
C ALA A 46 8.64 25.44 13.58
N ALA A 47 8.93 24.25 13.03
CA ALA A 47 8.24 23.00 13.38
C ALA A 47 9.00 21.70 12.98
N GLY A 48 10.17 21.79 12.32
CA GLY A 48 10.92 20.62 11.87
C GLY A 48 11.92 20.08 12.90
N VAL A 49 12.25 18.79 12.79
CA VAL A 49 13.29 18.11 13.55
C VAL A 49 14.32 17.56 12.57
N ALA A 50 15.55 18.06 12.63
CA ALA A 50 16.64 17.62 11.78
C ALA A 50 17.48 16.54 12.47
N PHE A 51 17.87 15.54 11.68
CA PHE A 51 18.74 14.43 12.05
C PHE A 51 20.06 14.57 11.30
N ARG A 52 21.18 14.69 12.03
CA ARG A 52 22.51 14.89 11.45
C ARG A 52 23.52 13.87 11.95
N ASP A 53 24.53 13.56 11.16
CA ASP A 53 25.70 12.83 11.64
C ASP A 53 26.53 13.71 12.59
N SER A 54 26.91 13.15 13.74
CA SER A 54 27.59 13.90 14.82
C SER A 54 29.08 14.11 14.60
N SER A 55 29.68 13.40 13.64
CA SER A 55 31.11 13.49 13.32
C SER A 55 31.42 14.61 12.33
N ASN A 56 30.53 14.85 11.36
CA ASN A 56 30.74 15.84 10.30
C ASN A 56 29.62 16.89 10.20
N GLY A 57 28.50 16.74 10.92
CA GLY A 57 27.35 17.65 10.88
C GLY A 57 26.47 17.50 9.63
N GLN A 58 26.70 16.48 8.80
CA GLN A 58 25.94 16.23 7.57
C GLN A 58 24.46 15.96 7.90
N LEU A 59 23.55 16.61 7.17
CA LEU A 59 22.11 16.36 7.30
C LEU A 59 21.78 14.98 6.71
N LEU A 60 21.05 14.17 7.46
CA LEU A 60 20.60 12.85 7.05
C LEU A 60 19.11 12.87 6.68
N ALA A 61 18.29 13.54 7.49
CA ALA A 61 16.87 13.72 7.23
C ALA A 61 16.30 14.88 8.06
N THR A 62 15.14 15.37 7.64
CA THR A 62 14.27 16.22 8.44
C THR A 62 12.91 15.57 8.58
N ALA A 63 12.39 15.51 9.81
CA ALA A 63 11.00 15.17 10.10
C ALA A 63 10.16 16.42 10.41
N PHE A 64 8.89 16.39 10.04
CA PHE A 64 7.90 17.42 10.32
C PHE A 64 6.65 16.78 10.92
N GLY A 65 6.09 17.43 11.94
CA GLY A 65 4.68 17.24 12.27
C GLY A 65 3.83 18.04 11.29
N VAL A 66 2.76 17.43 10.77
CA VAL A 66 1.82 18.10 9.86
C VAL A 66 0.48 18.20 10.54
N ASP A 67 0.04 19.44 10.79
CA ASP A 67 -1.28 19.72 11.32
C ASP A 67 -2.32 19.66 10.20
N GLY A 68 -3.36 18.84 10.39
CA GLY A 68 -4.46 18.65 9.44
C GLY A 68 -5.73 18.18 10.14
N GLN A 69 -6.75 17.79 9.38
CA GLN A 69 -7.96 17.16 9.93
C GLN A 69 -7.61 15.91 10.76
N GLN A 70 -6.54 15.20 10.37
CA GLN A 70 -5.84 14.25 11.22
C GLN A 70 -4.36 14.70 11.34
N PRO A 71 -3.78 14.65 12.55
CA PRO A 71 -2.35 14.92 12.72
C PRO A 71 -1.54 13.88 11.97
N GLY A 72 -0.56 14.34 11.20
CA GLY A 72 0.30 13.53 10.36
C GLY A 72 1.78 13.82 10.56
N TRP A 73 2.60 13.14 9.78
CA TRP A 73 4.05 13.31 9.80
C TRP A 73 4.63 13.16 8.40
N LEU A 74 5.76 13.82 8.17
CA LEU A 74 6.54 13.71 6.95
C LEU A 74 8.03 13.68 7.29
N VAL A 75 8.80 12.81 6.65
CA VAL A 75 10.26 12.79 6.68
C VAL A 75 10.77 13.00 5.27
N VAL A 76 11.79 13.84 5.12
CA VAL A 76 12.46 14.10 3.84
C VAL A 76 13.98 14.06 4.05
N THR A 77 14.69 13.41 3.13
CA THR A 77 16.16 13.38 3.05
C THR A 77 16.67 14.52 2.16
N PRO A 78 17.93 14.98 2.29
CA PRO A 78 18.50 16.00 1.41
C PRO A 78 18.38 15.69 -0.08
N GLU A 79 18.42 14.41 -0.45
CA GLU A 79 18.33 13.95 -1.84
C GLU A 79 16.88 13.85 -2.35
N GLY A 80 15.89 14.20 -1.54
CA GLY A 80 14.48 14.21 -1.92
C GLY A 80 13.71 12.93 -1.57
N PHE A 81 14.36 11.86 -1.07
CA PHE A 81 13.62 10.68 -0.61
C PHE A 81 12.74 11.02 0.59
N PHE A 82 11.53 10.49 0.62
CA PHE A 82 10.55 10.83 1.64
C PHE A 82 9.69 9.65 2.12
N ASP A 83 9.14 9.83 3.31
CA ASP A 83 8.11 8.97 3.90
C ASP A 83 7.14 9.84 4.70
N GLY A 84 5.92 9.36 4.94
CA GLY A 84 4.94 10.11 5.72
C GLY A 84 3.55 9.51 5.67
N SER A 85 2.65 10.06 6.47
CA SER A 85 1.23 9.75 6.37
C SER A 85 0.63 10.28 5.06
N PRO A 86 -0.32 9.58 4.42
CA PRO A 86 -0.92 9.99 3.15
C PRO A 86 -1.41 11.44 3.12
N ASP A 87 -2.13 11.87 4.16
CA ASP A 87 -2.66 13.25 4.25
C ASP A 87 -1.56 14.32 4.33
N SER A 88 -0.32 13.93 4.68
CA SER A 88 0.82 14.83 4.83
C SER A 88 1.61 15.05 3.54
N TRP A 89 1.45 14.19 2.53
CA TRP A 89 2.24 14.30 1.30
C TRP A 89 1.88 15.55 0.48
N SER A 90 0.61 15.98 0.50
CA SER A 90 0.16 17.23 -0.14
C SER A 90 0.39 18.49 0.70
N SER A 91 0.81 18.33 1.97
CA SER A 91 1.00 19.46 2.90
C SER A 91 2.35 20.17 2.74
N VAL A 92 3.28 19.56 2.00
CA VAL A 92 4.60 20.12 1.72
C VAL A 92 4.81 20.20 0.21
N ARG A 93 5.49 21.25 -0.24
CA ARG A 93 5.96 21.36 -1.62
C ARG A 93 7.47 21.40 -1.66
N TRP A 94 8.07 20.61 -2.54
CA TRP A 94 9.48 20.68 -2.84
C TRP A 94 9.73 21.87 -3.73
N ARG A 95 10.62 22.76 -3.29
CA ARG A 95 11.14 23.82 -4.13
C ARG A 95 12.34 23.28 -4.87
N LEU A 96 12.28 23.30 -6.20
CA LEU A 96 13.24 22.63 -7.08
C LEU A 96 14.33 23.57 -7.61
N SER A 97 14.13 24.89 -7.45
CA SER A 97 15.11 25.89 -7.83
C SER A 97 14.97 27.17 -6.98
N ASP A 98 15.84 28.14 -7.23
CA ASP A 98 15.73 29.47 -6.62
C ASP A 98 14.47 30.24 -7.07
N ASP A 99 13.70 29.74 -8.03
CA ASP A 99 12.35 30.25 -8.29
C ASP A 99 11.34 29.69 -7.27
N VAL A 100 10.65 30.59 -6.57
CA VAL A 100 9.66 30.22 -5.54
C VAL A 100 8.41 29.57 -6.15
N LEU A 101 8.16 29.80 -7.43
CA LEU A 101 7.06 29.18 -8.17
C LEU A 101 7.41 27.79 -8.70
N ASP A 102 8.70 27.45 -8.78
CA ASP A 102 9.19 26.14 -9.20
C ASP A 102 9.11 25.16 -8.02
N SER A 103 7.88 24.72 -7.75
CA SER A 103 7.58 23.79 -6.67
C SER A 103 6.66 22.66 -7.11
N ALA A 104 6.90 21.48 -6.56
CA ALA A 104 6.16 20.26 -6.86
C ALA A 104 5.73 19.54 -5.58
N GLU A 105 4.65 18.78 -5.68
CA GLU A 105 4.18 17.95 -4.56
C GLU A 105 4.99 16.65 -4.52
N PRO A 106 5.44 16.18 -3.34
CA PRO A 106 6.15 14.91 -3.20
C PRO A 106 5.45 13.72 -3.88
N GLU A 107 4.11 13.70 -3.85
CA GLU A 107 3.30 12.66 -4.50
C GLU A 107 3.54 12.54 -6.02
N GLN A 108 4.02 13.59 -6.66
CA GLN A 108 4.32 13.57 -8.10
C GLN A 108 5.52 12.67 -8.40
N TYR A 109 6.47 12.57 -7.47
CA TYR A 109 7.69 11.77 -7.62
C TYR A 109 7.68 10.51 -6.75
N PHE A 110 6.48 10.07 -6.37
CA PHE A 110 6.29 8.95 -5.45
C PHE A 110 7.02 7.69 -5.93
N THR A 111 6.96 7.37 -7.23
CA THR A 111 7.64 6.22 -7.87
C THR A 111 9.14 6.13 -7.55
N ASP A 112 9.82 7.28 -7.61
CA ASP A 112 11.27 7.34 -7.51
C ASP A 112 11.73 7.61 -6.08
N PHE A 113 11.05 8.50 -5.37
CA PHE A 113 11.55 9.06 -4.11
C PHE A 113 10.77 8.62 -2.87
N TYR A 114 9.61 7.98 -3.00
CA TYR A 114 8.95 7.39 -1.83
C TYR A 114 9.75 6.19 -1.31
N GLN A 115 10.03 6.20 -0.01
CA GLN A 115 10.70 5.11 0.68
C GLN A 115 10.14 4.95 2.10
N PRO A 116 9.29 3.94 2.34
CA PRO A 116 8.85 3.58 3.67
C PRO A 116 10.04 3.34 4.60
N GLY A 117 9.98 3.87 5.81
CA GLY A 117 10.99 3.70 6.85
C GLY A 117 12.31 4.42 6.57
N VAL A 118 12.37 5.36 5.61
CA VAL A 118 13.62 6.05 5.22
C VAL A 118 14.37 6.65 6.41
N LEU A 119 13.64 7.18 7.41
CA LEU A 119 14.24 7.69 8.64
C LEU A 119 15.05 6.61 9.37
N GLY A 120 14.47 5.42 9.55
CA GLY A 120 15.14 4.31 10.22
C GLY A 120 16.38 3.84 9.47
N GLU A 121 16.31 3.82 8.13
CA GLU A 121 17.43 3.45 7.26
C GLU A 121 18.61 4.41 7.39
N VAL A 122 18.39 5.72 7.24
CA VAL A 122 19.48 6.71 7.34
C VAL A 122 20.05 6.82 8.76
N LEU A 123 19.22 6.63 9.79
CA LEU A 123 19.68 6.61 11.18
C LEU A 123 20.54 5.38 11.49
N ARG A 124 20.20 4.21 10.93
CA ARG A 124 20.97 2.98 11.10
C ARG A 124 22.30 3.05 10.34
N ALA A 125 22.25 3.47 9.07
CA ALA A 125 23.41 3.51 8.20
C ALA A 125 24.35 4.70 8.48
N ARG A 126 23.81 5.80 9.03
CA ARG A 126 24.54 7.05 9.34
C ARG A 126 25.20 7.67 8.12
N GLN A 127 24.51 7.60 6.99
CA GLN A 127 24.94 8.16 5.72
C GLN A 127 23.71 8.63 4.95
N PRO A 128 23.88 9.54 3.98
CA PRO A 128 22.81 9.95 3.07
C PRO A 128 22.14 8.74 2.41
N PHE A 129 20.84 8.83 2.16
CA PHE A 129 20.08 7.67 1.67
C PHE A 129 20.54 7.21 0.29
N SER A 130 20.99 8.14 -0.56
CA SER A 130 21.63 7.83 -1.85
C SER A 130 22.80 6.84 -1.73
N GLN A 131 23.63 6.97 -0.69
CA GLN A 131 24.75 6.05 -0.42
C GLN A 131 24.27 4.70 0.11
N VAL A 132 23.17 4.68 0.88
CA VAL A 132 22.50 3.43 1.28
C VAL A 132 22.04 2.68 0.04
N LEU A 133 21.40 3.37 -0.90
CA LEU A 133 20.94 2.79 -2.17
C LEU A 133 22.11 2.32 -3.05
N GLU A 134 23.19 3.09 -3.14
CA GLU A 134 24.38 2.71 -3.92
C GLU A 134 24.99 1.41 -3.40
N SER A 135 25.09 1.24 -2.08
CA SER A 135 25.59 0.01 -1.46
C SER A 135 24.73 -1.22 -1.77
N ARG A 136 23.47 -1.01 -2.17
CA ARG A 136 22.51 -2.05 -2.58
C ARG A 136 22.46 -2.25 -4.09
N GLY A 137 23.21 -1.44 -4.86
CA GLY A 137 23.13 -1.44 -6.32
C GLY A 137 21.81 -0.90 -6.87
N ASP A 138 21.04 -0.14 -6.08
CA ASP A 138 19.78 0.45 -6.52
C ASP A 138 20.04 1.66 -7.42
N ALA A 139 19.48 1.64 -8.63
CA ALA A 139 19.65 2.68 -9.64
C ALA A 139 19.16 4.06 -9.17
N ARG A 140 18.25 4.10 -8.19
CA ARG A 140 17.72 5.34 -7.59
C ARG A 140 18.80 6.16 -6.90
N ALA A 141 19.93 5.56 -6.52
CA ALA A 141 21.07 6.24 -5.91
C ALA A 141 21.62 7.40 -6.76
N ARG A 142 21.38 7.39 -8.07
CA ARG A 142 21.87 8.39 -9.03
C ARG A 142 20.79 9.36 -9.52
N LEU A 143 19.57 9.23 -9.02
CA LEU A 143 18.48 10.10 -9.46
C LEU A 143 18.65 11.50 -8.87
N GLN A 144 18.47 12.48 -9.73
CA GLN A 144 18.38 13.89 -9.35
C GLN A 144 16.96 14.35 -9.62
N LEU A 145 16.36 14.98 -8.61
CA LEU A 145 14.97 15.42 -8.66
C LEU A 145 14.75 16.46 -9.77
N GLU A 146 15.77 17.27 -10.06
CA GLU A 146 15.75 18.33 -11.06
C GLU A 146 15.78 17.81 -12.51
N GLU A 147 16.22 16.56 -12.73
CA GLU A 147 16.37 15.95 -14.05
C GLU A 147 15.09 15.28 -14.59
N ARG A 148 14.05 15.14 -13.75
CA ARG A 148 12.79 14.50 -14.16
C ARG A 148 11.91 15.42 -15.00
N ASP A 149 11.15 14.86 -15.94
CA ASP A 149 10.20 15.66 -16.71
C ASP A 149 9.07 16.19 -15.82
N ARG A 150 9.07 17.51 -15.64
CA ARG A 150 8.14 18.27 -14.79
C ARG A 150 6.86 18.67 -15.51
N HIS A 151 6.76 18.41 -16.82
CA HIS A 151 5.57 18.76 -17.59
C HIS A 151 4.48 17.73 -17.34
N LEU A 152 3.63 18.06 -16.36
CA LEU A 152 2.53 17.21 -15.98
C LEU A 152 1.49 17.13 -17.11
N GLY A 153 0.93 15.94 -17.28
CA GLY A 153 -0.36 15.81 -17.93
C GLY A 153 -1.45 16.50 -17.11
N GLU A 154 -2.57 16.79 -17.76
CA GLU A 154 -3.80 17.23 -17.13
C GLU A 154 -4.90 16.25 -17.47
N VAL A 155 -5.76 15.95 -16.50
CA VAL A 155 -7.01 15.22 -16.71
C VAL A 155 -8.15 16.16 -16.33
N SER A 156 -9.28 16.03 -17.02
CA SER A 156 -10.51 16.73 -16.64
C SER A 156 -11.73 15.88 -16.93
N PHE A 157 -12.76 16.00 -16.09
CA PHE A 157 -14.07 15.44 -16.38
C PHE A 157 -14.83 16.42 -17.28
N THR A 158 -15.04 16.06 -18.55
CA THR A 158 -15.77 16.91 -19.51
C THR A 158 -17.27 16.66 -19.47
N GLN A 159 -17.68 15.46 -19.05
CA GLN A 159 -19.08 15.08 -18.88
C GLN A 159 -19.20 14.09 -17.73
N VAL A 160 -20.20 14.28 -16.86
CA VAL A 160 -20.52 13.37 -15.77
C VAL A 160 -22.03 13.31 -15.60
N ASP A 161 -22.63 12.23 -16.12
CA ASP A 161 -24.07 12.01 -16.05
C ASP A 161 -24.37 10.80 -15.18
N SER A 162 -25.25 10.96 -14.18
CA SER A 162 -25.65 9.86 -13.31
C SER A 162 -27.13 9.54 -13.42
N ASP A 163 -27.45 8.23 -13.45
CA ASP A 163 -28.82 7.73 -13.30
C ASP A 163 -29.22 7.49 -11.83
N GLY A 164 -28.31 7.77 -10.89
CA GLY A 164 -28.46 7.55 -9.46
C GLY A 164 -27.91 6.21 -8.94
N SER A 165 -27.41 5.34 -9.82
CA SER A 165 -26.77 4.06 -9.47
C SER A 165 -25.44 3.85 -10.20
N GLN A 166 -25.32 4.42 -11.40
CA GLN A 166 -24.10 4.48 -12.19
C GLN A 166 -23.87 5.92 -12.65
N ALA A 167 -22.63 6.22 -13.03
CA ALA A 167 -22.25 7.44 -13.72
C ALA A 167 -21.58 7.09 -15.05
N GLN A 168 -22.03 7.73 -16.13
CA GLN A 168 -21.30 7.80 -17.38
C GLN A 168 -20.38 9.02 -17.32
N VAL A 169 -19.07 8.80 -17.41
CA VAL A 169 -18.07 9.86 -17.38
C VAL A 169 -17.29 9.92 -18.68
N GLU A 170 -16.97 11.14 -19.11
CA GLU A 170 -16.00 11.42 -20.16
C GLU A 170 -14.81 12.16 -19.55
N LEU A 171 -13.62 11.59 -19.72
CA LEU A 171 -12.34 12.13 -19.28
C LEU A 171 -11.60 12.67 -20.51
N GLU A 172 -11.09 13.89 -20.44
CA GLU A 172 -10.17 14.45 -21.44
C GLU A 172 -8.76 14.55 -20.85
N ILE A 173 -7.78 14.04 -21.58
CA ILE A 173 -6.36 14.11 -21.21
C ILE A 173 -5.69 15.20 -22.04
N ARG A 174 -4.90 16.07 -21.42
CA ARG A 174 -4.12 17.10 -22.09
C ARG A 174 -2.67 17.07 -21.66
N GLN A 175 -1.80 17.48 -22.58
CA GLN A 175 -0.40 17.75 -22.30
C GLN A 175 -0.15 19.23 -22.64
N PRO A 176 -0.24 20.14 -21.65
CA PRO A 176 -0.12 21.59 -21.89
C PRO A 176 1.25 22.02 -22.40
N HIS A 177 2.29 21.27 -22.03
CA HIS A 177 3.67 21.57 -22.37
C HIS A 177 4.36 20.32 -22.95
N ALA A 178 5.27 20.52 -23.90
CA ALA A 178 6.07 19.43 -24.45
C ALA A 178 6.89 18.77 -23.34
N GLY A 179 6.81 17.44 -23.25
CA GLY A 179 7.45 16.62 -22.23
C GLY A 179 7.61 15.18 -22.70
N SER A 180 7.97 14.29 -21.78
CA SER A 180 8.21 12.84 -21.96
C SER A 180 7.02 12.08 -22.57
N GLY A 181 5.82 12.66 -22.50
CA GLY A 181 4.58 12.13 -23.07
C GLY A 181 3.70 11.47 -22.02
N LEU A 182 2.44 11.20 -22.36
CA LEU A 182 1.42 10.71 -21.44
C LEU A 182 1.27 9.18 -21.47
N ARG A 183 0.94 8.56 -20.34
CA ARG A 183 0.64 7.14 -20.21
C ARG A 183 -0.21 6.81 -18.98
N ASP A 184 -0.79 5.62 -18.98
CA ASP A 184 -1.42 4.99 -17.80
C ASP A 184 -2.45 5.90 -17.09
N LEU A 185 -3.63 6.08 -17.68
CA LEU A 185 -4.73 6.82 -17.04
C LEU A 185 -5.38 5.95 -15.96
N ARG A 186 -5.68 6.55 -14.80
CA ARG A 186 -6.38 5.91 -13.69
C ARG A 186 -7.64 6.69 -13.31
N LEU A 187 -8.70 5.97 -12.94
CA LEU A 187 -9.97 6.50 -12.47
C LEU A 187 -10.38 5.77 -11.19
N PHE A 188 -10.73 6.53 -10.16
CA PHE A 188 -11.10 6.06 -8.83
C PHE A 188 -12.49 6.55 -8.44
N ARG A 189 -13.15 5.76 -7.59
CA ARG A 189 -14.34 6.13 -6.83
C ARG A 189 -14.03 5.95 -5.36
N ASN A 190 -14.12 7.02 -4.57
CA ASN A 190 -13.87 7.00 -3.13
C ASN A 190 -12.50 6.37 -2.78
N GLY A 191 -11.48 6.62 -3.62
CA GLY A 191 -10.14 6.04 -3.46
C GLY A 191 -9.99 4.60 -3.97
N CYS A 192 -11.04 3.96 -4.46
CA CYS A 192 -10.99 2.62 -5.06
C CYS A 192 -10.90 2.71 -6.59
N LEU A 193 -9.93 2.02 -7.20
CA LEU A 193 -9.72 1.99 -8.65
C LEU A 193 -10.92 1.33 -9.34
N VAL A 194 -11.53 2.05 -10.28
CA VAL A 194 -12.70 1.59 -11.06
C VAL A 194 -12.45 1.63 -12.56
N GLY A 195 -11.37 2.26 -13.02
CA GLY A 195 -10.92 2.25 -14.40
C GLY A 195 -9.41 2.42 -14.50
N SER A 196 -8.78 1.63 -15.37
CA SER A 196 -7.35 1.73 -15.68
C SER A 196 -7.14 1.53 -17.16
N TRP A 197 -6.42 2.47 -17.78
CA TRP A 197 -6.08 2.42 -19.19
C TRP A 197 -4.56 2.47 -19.33
N PRO A 198 -3.88 1.31 -19.27
CA PRO A 198 -2.43 1.26 -19.35
C PRO A 198 -1.91 1.56 -20.76
N GLY A 199 -0.65 1.98 -20.86
CA GLY A 199 0.04 2.32 -22.11
C GLY A 199 -0.01 3.81 -22.45
N THR A 200 0.61 4.15 -23.59
CA THR A 200 0.73 5.54 -24.09
C THR A 200 -0.63 6.19 -24.32
N ARG A 201 -0.75 7.45 -23.92
CA ARG A 201 -1.92 8.33 -24.12
C ARG A 201 -1.58 9.50 -25.04
N GLN A 202 -2.59 10.08 -25.65
CA GLN A 202 -2.44 11.24 -26.53
C GLN A 202 -3.06 12.50 -25.93
N SER A 203 -2.45 13.66 -26.17
CA SER A 203 -3.07 14.94 -25.81
C SER A 203 -4.34 15.15 -26.65
N GLY A 204 -5.45 15.49 -26.00
CA GLY A 204 -6.78 15.60 -26.59
C GLY A 204 -7.57 14.28 -26.64
N GLU A 205 -6.98 13.17 -26.16
CA GLU A 205 -7.68 11.88 -26.05
C GLU A 205 -8.86 11.99 -25.08
N ARG A 206 -10.00 11.43 -25.49
CA ARG A 206 -11.21 11.34 -24.67
C ARG A 206 -11.55 9.90 -24.37
N ILE A 207 -11.74 9.60 -23.09
CA ILE A 207 -12.06 8.26 -22.61
C ILE A 207 -13.42 8.28 -21.94
N ARG A 208 -14.29 7.37 -22.36
CA ARG A 208 -15.59 7.16 -21.73
C ARG A 208 -15.56 5.95 -20.82
N ALA A 209 -16.16 6.08 -19.65
CA ALA A 209 -16.23 5.01 -18.68
C ALA A 209 -17.59 5.01 -17.96
N THR A 210 -18.05 3.82 -17.60
CA THR A 210 -19.19 3.65 -16.70
C THR A 210 -18.68 3.31 -15.32
N VAL A 211 -19.05 4.10 -14.31
CA VAL A 211 -18.67 3.90 -12.91
C VAL A 211 -19.88 3.50 -12.10
N ALA A 212 -19.84 2.33 -11.47
CA ALA A 212 -20.85 1.96 -10.47
C ALA A 212 -20.70 2.86 -9.24
N LEU A 213 -21.79 3.47 -8.77
CA LEU A 213 -21.75 4.38 -7.62
C LEU A 213 -22.12 3.66 -6.32
N ALA A 214 -21.43 4.00 -5.24
CA ALA A 214 -21.85 3.63 -3.89
C ALA A 214 -23.09 4.44 -3.48
N PRO A 215 -24.00 3.89 -2.67
CA PRO A 215 -25.13 4.67 -2.15
C PRO A 215 -24.66 5.92 -1.39
N GLY A 216 -25.23 7.08 -1.72
CA GLY A 216 -24.87 8.35 -1.07
C GLY A 216 -23.75 9.11 -1.79
N PRO A 217 -22.90 9.86 -1.06
CA PRO A 217 -21.83 10.65 -1.66
C PRO A 217 -20.78 9.77 -2.36
N ASN A 218 -20.36 10.20 -3.55
CA ASN A 218 -19.27 9.60 -4.30
C ASN A 218 -18.33 10.70 -4.75
N ARG A 219 -17.04 10.52 -4.50
CA ARG A 219 -15.99 11.34 -5.09
C ARG A 219 -15.29 10.52 -6.18
N LEU A 220 -15.38 11.00 -7.42
CA LEU A 220 -14.60 10.45 -8.52
C LEU A 220 -13.29 11.23 -8.63
N THR A 221 -12.17 10.53 -8.76
CA THR A 221 -10.87 11.15 -9.05
C THR A 221 -10.18 10.48 -10.21
N ALA A 222 -9.45 11.25 -11.01
CA ALA A 222 -8.70 10.72 -12.14
C ALA A 222 -7.36 11.43 -12.29
N TYR A 223 -6.34 10.68 -12.70
CA TYR A 223 -5.01 11.21 -12.97
C TYR A 223 -4.30 10.35 -14.03
N VAL A 224 -3.29 10.93 -14.65
CA VAL A 224 -2.46 10.28 -15.69
C VAL A 224 -0.99 10.38 -15.30
N PHE A 225 -0.17 9.44 -15.75
CA PHE A 225 1.28 9.51 -15.59
C PHE A 225 1.93 10.05 -16.85
N ASN A 226 3.13 10.64 -16.71
CA ASN A 226 4.03 10.82 -17.85
C ASN A 226 4.95 9.58 -18.03
N ARG A 227 5.84 9.59 -19.02
CA ARG A 227 6.74 8.43 -19.27
C ARG A 227 7.80 8.22 -18.21
N ASP A 228 8.06 9.25 -17.40
CA ASP A 228 8.92 9.19 -16.23
C ASP A 228 8.17 8.76 -14.95
N ASN A 229 6.93 8.26 -15.07
CA ASN A 229 6.04 7.87 -13.97
C ASN A 229 5.75 9.00 -12.97
N VAL A 230 5.77 10.24 -13.45
CA VAL A 230 5.34 11.41 -12.67
C VAL A 230 3.81 11.54 -12.78
N LYS A 231 3.13 11.54 -11.63
CA LYS A 231 1.67 11.62 -11.51
C LYS A 231 1.19 13.06 -11.78
N SER A 232 0.14 13.23 -12.59
CA SER A 232 -0.56 14.52 -12.71
C SER A 232 -1.26 14.91 -11.41
N ARG A 233 -1.71 16.17 -11.34
CA ARG A 233 -2.75 16.54 -10.36
C ARG A 233 -4.02 15.73 -10.59
N GLU A 234 -4.77 15.52 -9.52
CA GLU A 234 -6.06 14.84 -9.61
C GLU A 234 -7.15 15.78 -10.13
N ALA A 235 -7.87 15.33 -11.15
CA ALA A 235 -9.19 15.85 -11.45
C ALA A 235 -10.19 15.21 -10.49
N SER A 236 -11.21 15.96 -10.06
CA SER A 236 -12.25 15.43 -9.20
C SER A 236 -13.65 15.82 -9.66
N ALA A 237 -14.62 14.93 -9.47
CA ALA A 237 -16.04 15.20 -9.62
C ALA A 237 -16.81 14.56 -8.45
N ASP A 238 -17.59 15.37 -7.74
CA ASP A 238 -18.40 14.90 -6.61
C ASP A 238 -19.86 14.68 -7.05
N LEU A 239 -20.41 13.52 -6.72
CA LEU A 239 -21.74 13.06 -7.11
C LEU A 239 -22.48 12.53 -5.89
N LYS A 240 -23.80 12.48 -5.96
CA LYS A 240 -24.62 11.81 -4.96
C LYS A 240 -25.53 10.78 -5.62
N ALA A 241 -25.28 9.51 -5.36
CA ALA A 241 -26.13 8.42 -5.78
C ALA A 241 -27.36 8.32 -4.88
N ARG A 242 -28.40 7.67 -5.41
CA ARG A 242 -29.61 7.37 -4.64
C ARG A 242 -29.30 6.37 -3.54
N ALA A 243 -30.20 6.24 -2.57
CA ALA A 243 -30.16 5.12 -1.65
C ALA A 243 -30.20 3.81 -2.45
N GLY A 244 -29.28 2.89 -2.15
CA GLY A 244 -29.16 1.60 -2.81
C GLY A 244 -29.70 0.47 -1.94
N ALA A 245 -29.59 -0.76 -2.46
CA ALA A 245 -29.88 -1.95 -1.67
C ALA A 245 -28.96 -2.03 -0.44
N PRO A 246 -29.45 -2.60 0.68
CA PRO A 246 -28.62 -2.87 1.85
C PRO A 246 -27.35 -3.65 1.47
N PRO A 247 -26.21 -3.37 2.10
CA PRO A 247 -24.97 -4.07 1.82
C PRO A 247 -25.08 -5.56 2.17
N ARG A 248 -24.35 -6.38 1.43
CA ARG A 248 -24.20 -7.83 1.66
C ARG A 248 -22.72 -8.16 1.87
N ALA A 249 -22.46 -9.35 2.38
CA ALA A 249 -21.12 -9.92 2.41
C ALA A 249 -21.01 -11.10 1.44
N TYR A 250 -19.93 -11.14 0.67
CA TYR A 250 -19.52 -12.28 -0.13
C TYR A 250 -18.28 -12.89 0.50
N LEU A 251 -18.36 -14.16 0.87
CA LEU A 251 -17.24 -14.92 1.40
C LEU A 251 -16.89 -16.01 0.40
N LEU A 252 -15.68 -15.97 -0.14
CA LEU A 252 -15.11 -17.05 -0.93
C LEU A 252 -13.94 -17.65 -0.14
N THR A 253 -14.09 -18.88 0.33
CA THR A 253 -13.01 -19.59 1.01
C THR A 253 -12.53 -20.77 0.19
N VAL A 254 -11.23 -20.99 0.14
CA VAL A 254 -10.59 -22.05 -0.63
C VAL A 254 -9.70 -22.84 0.30
N GLY A 255 -9.88 -24.16 0.38
CA GLY A 255 -9.11 -25.04 1.24
C GLY A 255 -8.70 -26.32 0.51
N VAL A 256 -7.40 -26.64 0.51
CA VAL A 256 -6.89 -27.81 -0.23
C VAL A 256 -6.13 -28.75 0.70
N ASP A 257 -6.77 -29.83 1.11
CA ASP A 257 -6.14 -30.92 1.87
C ASP A 257 -5.68 -32.03 0.94
N SER A 258 -6.57 -32.49 0.07
CA SER A 258 -6.27 -33.51 -0.91
C SER A 258 -5.73 -32.87 -2.17
N TYR A 259 -4.60 -33.36 -2.67
CA TYR A 259 -4.01 -32.99 -3.96
C TYR A 259 -3.89 -34.22 -4.84
N GLN A 260 -3.78 -34.05 -6.16
CA GLN A 260 -3.56 -35.18 -7.09
C GLN A 260 -2.29 -36.00 -6.78
N ASP A 261 -1.25 -35.33 -6.29
CA ASP A 261 -0.07 -35.94 -5.69
C ASP A 261 -0.33 -36.12 -4.18
N PRO A 262 -0.47 -37.37 -3.69
CA PRO A 262 -0.69 -37.63 -2.26
C PRO A 262 0.45 -37.15 -1.36
N GLY A 263 1.65 -36.91 -1.90
CA GLY A 263 2.80 -36.40 -1.17
C GLY A 263 2.66 -34.96 -0.65
N LEU A 264 1.67 -34.21 -1.16
CA LEU A 264 1.37 -32.84 -0.78
C LEU A 264 0.14 -32.71 0.13
N ALA A 265 -0.38 -33.82 0.66
CA ALA A 265 -1.61 -33.77 1.44
C ALA A 265 -1.48 -32.92 2.73
N LEU A 266 -2.39 -31.97 2.91
CA LEU A 266 -2.58 -31.22 4.15
C LEU A 266 -3.71 -31.85 4.99
N ARG A 267 -3.87 -31.39 6.24
CA ARG A 267 -4.83 -31.98 7.19
C ARG A 267 -6.01 -31.09 7.53
N TYR A 268 -5.84 -29.77 7.49
CA TYR A 268 -6.80 -28.83 8.08
C TYR A 268 -7.28 -27.73 7.12
N ALA A 269 -6.73 -27.62 5.92
CA ALA A 269 -7.03 -26.53 4.99
C ALA A 269 -8.52 -26.51 4.59
N ALA A 270 -9.13 -27.67 4.34
CA ALA A 270 -10.55 -27.74 3.99
C ALA A 270 -11.47 -27.50 5.19
N SER A 271 -11.07 -27.91 6.41
CA SER A 271 -11.82 -27.56 7.62
C SER A 271 -11.70 -26.08 7.95
N ASP A 272 -10.53 -25.49 7.79
CA ASP A 272 -10.23 -24.08 8.04
C ASP A 272 -11.03 -23.16 7.13
N ALA A 273 -11.06 -23.46 5.84
CA ALA A 273 -11.85 -22.70 4.87
C ALA A 273 -13.35 -22.69 5.24
N ARG A 274 -13.90 -23.81 5.73
CA ARG A 274 -15.29 -23.88 6.17
C ARG A 274 -15.52 -23.16 7.50
N ALA A 275 -14.64 -23.34 8.47
CA ALA A 275 -14.72 -22.70 9.78
C ALA A 275 -14.68 -21.17 9.68
N LEU A 276 -13.73 -20.64 8.89
CA LEU A 276 -13.61 -19.21 8.65
C LEU A 276 -14.86 -18.62 7.98
N ALA A 277 -15.41 -19.30 6.97
CA ALA A 277 -16.65 -18.88 6.32
C ALA A 277 -17.83 -18.80 7.31
N GLN A 278 -17.95 -19.80 8.18
CA GLN A 278 -19.00 -19.86 9.21
C GLN A 278 -18.82 -18.78 10.28
N ALA A 279 -17.59 -18.59 10.78
CA ALA A 279 -17.28 -17.58 11.79
C ALA A 279 -17.59 -16.16 11.29
N LEU A 280 -17.14 -15.83 10.08
CA LEU A 280 -17.39 -14.53 9.46
C LEU A 280 -18.88 -14.30 9.17
N ALA A 281 -19.59 -15.31 8.65
CA ALA A 281 -21.03 -15.20 8.39
C ALA A 281 -21.84 -14.92 9.66
N GLY A 282 -21.43 -15.44 10.83
CA GLY A 282 -22.10 -15.19 12.12
C GLY A 282 -21.75 -13.86 12.79
N LYS A 283 -20.71 -13.17 12.32
CA LYS A 283 -20.18 -11.92 12.92
C LYS A 283 -20.49 -10.68 12.10
N LEU A 284 -20.63 -10.81 10.77
CA LEU A 284 -20.95 -9.70 9.90
C LEU A 284 -22.42 -9.28 10.07
N PRO A 285 -22.73 -7.98 10.27
CA PRO A 285 -24.08 -7.49 10.50
C PRO A 285 -24.93 -7.39 9.22
N VAL A 286 -24.60 -8.16 8.18
CA VAL A 286 -25.20 -8.10 6.84
C VAL A 286 -25.51 -9.49 6.31
N LYS A 287 -26.43 -9.57 5.34
CA LYS A 287 -26.73 -10.84 4.67
C LYS A 287 -25.47 -11.36 3.98
N THR A 288 -25.08 -12.58 4.33
CA THR A 288 -23.86 -13.20 3.83
C THR A 288 -24.18 -14.27 2.77
N LYS A 289 -23.40 -14.29 1.69
CA LYS A 289 -23.34 -15.38 0.71
C LYS A 289 -21.94 -15.99 0.79
N ALA A 290 -21.86 -17.18 1.35
CA ALA A 290 -20.60 -17.92 1.49
C ALA A 290 -20.50 -19.03 0.45
N VAL A 291 -19.33 -19.15 -0.17
CA VAL A 291 -18.95 -20.24 -1.08
C VAL A 291 -17.60 -20.77 -0.58
N SER A 292 -17.54 -22.07 -0.32
CA SER A 292 -16.30 -22.74 0.07
C SER A 292 -15.93 -23.75 -1.01
N LEU A 293 -14.78 -23.57 -1.65
CA LEU A 293 -14.19 -24.52 -2.58
C LEU A 293 -13.18 -25.37 -1.81
N VAL A 294 -13.42 -26.67 -1.76
CA VAL A 294 -12.59 -27.60 -0.99
C VAL A 294 -12.12 -28.77 -1.87
N ASP A 295 -10.85 -29.15 -1.72
CA ASP A 295 -10.24 -30.30 -2.37
C ASP A 295 -10.55 -30.34 -3.87
N GLY A 296 -11.23 -31.39 -4.36
CA GLY A 296 -11.59 -31.55 -5.78
C GLY A 296 -12.39 -30.39 -6.39
N GLN A 297 -12.97 -29.49 -5.60
CA GLN A 297 -13.62 -28.26 -6.06
C GLN A 297 -12.65 -27.09 -6.20
N ALA A 298 -11.55 -27.09 -5.44
CA ALA A 298 -10.52 -26.06 -5.39
C ALA A 298 -9.47 -26.25 -6.51
N THR A 299 -9.93 -26.49 -7.73
CA THR A 299 -9.09 -26.50 -8.94
C THR A 299 -8.81 -25.06 -9.39
N ARG A 300 -7.78 -24.84 -10.21
CA ARG A 300 -7.52 -23.50 -10.79
C ARG A 300 -8.77 -22.92 -11.46
N GLN A 301 -9.48 -23.74 -12.25
CA GLN A 301 -10.68 -23.33 -12.95
C GLN A 301 -11.83 -23.01 -11.99
N GLY A 302 -12.04 -23.85 -10.97
CA GLY A 302 -13.08 -23.62 -9.96
C GLY A 302 -12.88 -22.30 -9.22
N VAL A 303 -11.64 -22.03 -8.77
CA VAL A 303 -11.29 -20.76 -8.11
C VAL A 303 -11.50 -19.57 -9.04
N ARG A 304 -10.99 -19.63 -10.28
CA ARG A 304 -11.17 -18.56 -11.27
C ARG A 304 -12.64 -18.25 -11.51
N GLN A 305 -13.48 -19.28 -11.67
CA GLN A 305 -14.90 -19.11 -11.90
C GLN A 305 -15.60 -18.48 -10.70
N ALA A 306 -15.30 -18.95 -9.49
CA ALA A 306 -15.89 -18.39 -8.27
C ALA A 306 -15.51 -16.91 -8.07
N ILE A 307 -14.27 -16.53 -8.36
CA ILE A 307 -13.83 -15.11 -8.33
C ILE A 307 -14.56 -14.30 -9.40
N ALA A 308 -14.66 -14.80 -10.63
CA ALA A 308 -15.38 -14.10 -11.71
C ALA A 308 -16.87 -13.89 -11.36
N GLU A 309 -17.54 -14.89 -10.80
CA GLU A 309 -18.92 -14.79 -10.32
C GLU A 309 -19.07 -13.76 -9.19
N LEU A 310 -18.13 -13.75 -8.24
CA LEU A 310 -18.09 -12.79 -7.15
C LEU A 310 -17.91 -11.37 -7.69
N VAL A 311 -16.92 -11.14 -8.55
CA VAL A 311 -16.62 -9.83 -9.15
C VAL A 311 -17.81 -9.28 -9.93
N GLY A 312 -18.52 -10.13 -10.69
CA GLY A 312 -19.72 -9.71 -11.43
C GLY A 312 -20.93 -9.37 -10.53
N GLN A 313 -21.01 -9.92 -9.33
CA GLN A 313 -22.14 -9.75 -8.39
C GLN A 313 -21.91 -8.68 -7.33
N ALA A 314 -20.66 -8.46 -6.93
CA ALA A 314 -20.29 -7.49 -5.91
C ALA A 314 -20.65 -6.07 -6.38
N ARG A 315 -21.15 -5.27 -5.44
CA ARG A 315 -21.47 -3.85 -5.64
C ARG A 315 -20.61 -3.00 -4.71
N PRO A 316 -20.49 -1.68 -4.96
CA PRO A 316 -19.59 -0.82 -4.19
C PRO A 316 -19.73 -0.91 -2.67
N GLN A 317 -20.97 -1.00 -2.18
CA GLN A 317 -21.29 -1.08 -0.76
C GLN A 317 -21.11 -2.47 -0.13
N ASP A 318 -20.95 -3.52 -0.93
CA ASP A 318 -20.82 -4.89 -0.44
C ASP A 318 -19.45 -5.11 0.22
N ILE A 319 -19.37 -6.09 1.11
CA ILE A 319 -18.14 -6.56 1.75
C ILE A 319 -17.69 -7.82 1.02
N VAL A 320 -16.41 -7.90 0.66
CA VAL A 320 -15.82 -9.06 -0.01
C VAL A 320 -14.70 -9.62 0.84
N VAL A 321 -14.75 -10.92 1.14
CA VAL A 321 -13.65 -11.64 1.78
C VAL A 321 -13.30 -12.84 0.91
N ILE A 322 -12.03 -12.94 0.54
CA ILE A 322 -11.47 -14.08 -0.17
C ILE A 322 -10.37 -14.67 0.71
N ALA A 323 -10.44 -15.96 1.01
CA ALA A 323 -9.46 -16.63 1.85
C ALA A 323 -8.95 -17.91 1.18
N PHE A 324 -7.65 -18.12 1.24
CA PHE A 324 -6.97 -19.30 0.74
C PHE A 324 -6.24 -20.00 1.88
N ALA A 325 -6.46 -21.31 2.02
CA ALA A 325 -5.68 -22.21 2.84
C ALA A 325 -5.15 -23.33 1.93
N SER A 326 -3.85 -23.30 1.61
CA SER A 326 -3.23 -24.24 0.67
C SER A 326 -1.71 -24.17 0.76
N HIS A 327 -1.02 -25.07 0.06
CA HIS A 327 0.41 -24.90 -0.18
C HIS A 327 0.70 -23.63 -1.00
N GLY A 328 1.76 -22.93 -0.59
CA GLY A 328 2.33 -21.80 -1.31
C GLY A 328 3.79 -22.07 -1.63
N ARG A 329 4.28 -21.54 -2.75
CA ARG A 329 5.69 -21.58 -3.11
C ARG A 329 6.12 -20.28 -3.79
N VAL A 330 7.42 -20.08 -3.87
CA VAL A 330 8.03 -18.99 -4.64
C VAL A 330 8.77 -19.59 -5.82
N GLU A 331 8.54 -19.04 -7.01
CA GLU A 331 9.20 -19.41 -8.26
C GLU A 331 9.46 -18.13 -9.05
N ASP A 332 10.70 -17.89 -9.47
CA ASP A 332 11.13 -16.66 -10.17
C ASP A 332 10.65 -15.36 -9.49
N ASP A 333 10.83 -15.26 -8.16
CA ASP A 333 10.36 -14.16 -7.30
C ASP A 333 8.85 -13.93 -7.29
N ARG A 334 8.05 -14.88 -7.80
CA ARG A 334 6.59 -14.85 -7.80
C ARG A 334 6.00 -15.77 -6.76
N PHE A 335 4.99 -15.28 -6.06
CA PHE A 335 4.19 -16.11 -5.17
C PHE A 335 3.16 -16.94 -5.96
N LEU A 336 3.09 -18.22 -5.65
CA LEU A 336 2.21 -19.20 -6.29
C LEU A 336 1.41 -19.98 -5.23
N LEU A 337 0.09 -20.04 -5.38
CA LEU A 337 -0.80 -20.93 -4.64
C LEU A 337 -1.01 -22.23 -5.42
N LEU A 338 -0.95 -23.37 -4.74
CA LEU A 338 -1.21 -24.67 -5.36
C LEU A 338 -2.70 -25.05 -5.26
N PRO A 339 -3.41 -25.18 -6.40
CA PRO A 339 -4.75 -25.75 -6.40
C PRO A 339 -4.69 -27.29 -6.32
N HIS A 340 -5.84 -27.91 -6.07
CA HIS A 340 -5.97 -29.38 -5.98
C HIS A 340 -5.40 -30.13 -7.19
N ASP A 341 -5.63 -29.60 -8.39
CA ASP A 341 -5.25 -30.22 -9.66
C ASP A 341 -3.76 -30.07 -9.98
N GLN A 342 -3.03 -29.15 -9.33
CA GLN A 342 -1.58 -28.89 -9.48
C GLN A 342 -1.05 -28.61 -10.89
N GLN A 343 -1.86 -28.77 -11.93
CA GLN A 343 -1.45 -28.59 -13.33
C GLN A 343 -0.99 -27.16 -13.61
N SER A 344 -1.53 -26.17 -12.90
CA SER A 344 -1.18 -24.76 -13.09
C SER A 344 -1.41 -23.96 -11.80
N PRO A 345 -0.34 -23.61 -11.05
CA PRO A 345 -0.40 -22.81 -9.83
C PRO A 345 -1.01 -21.42 -10.05
N ILE A 346 -1.82 -20.96 -9.12
CA ILE A 346 -2.43 -19.62 -9.17
C ILE A 346 -1.38 -18.61 -8.70
N SER A 347 -0.94 -17.75 -9.61
CA SER A 347 0.06 -16.72 -9.29
C SER A 347 -0.57 -15.48 -8.65
N ASP A 348 0.24 -14.69 -7.96
CA ASP A 348 -0.09 -13.32 -7.57
C ASP A 348 -0.59 -12.44 -8.73
N ARG A 349 -0.08 -12.67 -9.95
CA ARG A 349 -0.52 -12.04 -11.21
C ARG A 349 -1.91 -12.51 -11.65
N ASP A 350 -2.23 -13.78 -11.46
CA ASP A 350 -3.57 -14.29 -11.71
C ASP A 350 -4.58 -13.63 -10.77
N LEU A 351 -4.24 -13.52 -9.48
CA LEU A 351 -5.07 -12.81 -8.48
C LEU A 351 -5.23 -11.32 -8.82
N GLU A 352 -4.14 -10.64 -9.21
CA GLU A 352 -4.19 -9.26 -9.71
C GLU A 352 -5.19 -9.12 -10.86
N ASN A 353 -5.04 -9.95 -11.89
CA ASN A 353 -5.90 -9.92 -13.07
C ASN A 353 -7.37 -10.23 -12.72
N TRP A 354 -7.62 -11.23 -11.89
CA TRP A 354 -8.99 -11.64 -11.55
C TRP A 354 -9.70 -10.65 -10.63
N LEU A 355 -8.97 -9.85 -9.86
CA LEU A 355 -9.52 -8.87 -8.92
C LEU A 355 -9.52 -7.42 -9.47
N THR A 356 -8.90 -7.18 -10.62
CA THR A 356 -8.85 -5.86 -11.27
C THR A 356 -10.23 -5.20 -11.42
N ASP A 357 -11.28 -5.97 -11.70
CA ASP A 357 -12.63 -5.43 -11.93
C ASP A 357 -13.51 -5.40 -10.67
N LEU A 358 -12.97 -5.83 -9.51
CA LEU A 358 -13.72 -5.86 -8.26
C LEU A 358 -14.17 -4.44 -7.86
N GLN A 359 -15.48 -4.26 -7.70
CA GLN A 359 -16.07 -2.95 -7.41
C GLN A 359 -16.23 -2.64 -5.93
N ALA A 360 -16.10 -3.63 -5.04
CA ALA A 360 -16.36 -3.46 -3.61
C ALA A 360 -15.31 -2.58 -2.94
N GLU A 361 -15.75 -1.57 -2.19
CA GLU A 361 -14.85 -0.66 -1.46
C GLU A 361 -14.25 -1.31 -0.21
N LYS A 362 -14.88 -2.38 0.29
CA LYS A 362 -14.46 -3.11 1.48
C LYS A 362 -14.12 -4.53 1.08
N SER A 363 -12.84 -4.78 0.84
CA SER A 363 -12.34 -6.07 0.40
C SER A 363 -11.20 -6.55 1.30
N LEU A 364 -11.17 -7.85 1.59
CA LEU A 364 -10.14 -8.52 2.37
C LEU A 364 -9.67 -9.79 1.64
N LEU A 365 -8.37 -9.93 1.44
CA LEU A 365 -7.71 -11.14 0.94
C LEU A 365 -6.88 -11.76 2.07
N ILE A 366 -7.11 -13.04 2.35
CA ILE A 366 -6.39 -13.80 3.37
C ILE A 366 -5.63 -14.94 2.67
N LEU A 367 -4.32 -15.00 2.89
CA LEU A 367 -3.41 -15.98 2.29
C LEU A 367 -2.78 -16.82 3.41
N ASP A 368 -3.43 -17.93 3.75
CA ASP A 368 -2.92 -18.96 4.66
C ASP A 368 -2.10 -19.99 3.87
N ALA A 369 -0.88 -19.57 3.52
CA ALA A 369 0.06 -20.37 2.75
C ALA A 369 1.51 -20.02 3.13
N CYS A 370 2.42 -20.97 2.93
CA CYS A 370 3.86 -20.75 3.07
C CYS A 370 4.33 -19.67 2.08
N PHE A 371 5.29 -18.83 2.50
CA PHE A 371 5.84 -17.73 1.71
C PHE A 371 4.80 -16.71 1.22
N SER A 372 3.62 -16.62 1.87
CA SER A 372 2.54 -15.71 1.45
C SER A 372 2.93 -14.23 1.53
N GLY A 373 3.91 -13.88 2.38
CA GLY A 373 4.55 -12.57 2.37
C GLY A 373 5.20 -12.20 1.04
N GLN A 374 5.65 -13.17 0.23
CA GLN A 374 6.21 -12.92 -1.10
C GLN A 374 5.17 -12.34 -2.07
N ALA A 375 3.87 -12.59 -1.85
CA ALA A 375 2.80 -11.99 -2.65
C ALA A 375 2.79 -10.45 -2.56
N LEU A 376 3.41 -9.90 -1.51
CA LEU A 376 3.54 -8.48 -1.24
C LEU A 376 5.01 -7.99 -1.32
N ALA A 377 5.99 -8.89 -1.29
CA ALA A 377 7.41 -8.55 -1.20
C ALA A 377 8.02 -7.98 -2.49
N GLY A 378 7.34 -8.14 -3.64
CA GLY A 378 7.78 -7.56 -4.91
C GLY A 378 7.79 -6.02 -4.95
N ASP A 379 7.17 -5.37 -3.97
CA ASP A 379 7.18 -3.91 -3.80
C ASP A 379 6.92 -3.57 -2.31
N GLU A 380 7.98 -3.42 -1.51
CA GLU A 380 7.87 -2.86 -0.13
C GLU A 380 7.27 -1.44 -0.14
N ARG A 381 7.31 -0.79 -1.31
CA ARG A 381 6.76 0.52 -1.57
C ARG A 381 5.38 0.34 -2.18
N VAL A 382 4.38 0.94 -1.54
CA VAL A 382 3.00 0.90 -2.00
C VAL A 382 2.45 2.31 -2.01
N GLY A 383 1.87 2.74 -3.14
CA GLY A 383 1.30 4.08 -3.32
C GLY A 383 1.02 4.38 -4.79
N PRO A 384 0.94 5.64 -5.23
CA PRO A 384 0.75 5.98 -6.65
C PRO A 384 2.03 5.76 -7.50
N LEU A 385 2.63 4.56 -7.42
CA LEU A 385 3.95 4.21 -7.97
C LEU A 385 3.93 3.84 -9.47
N ASN A 386 2.75 3.85 -10.11
CA ASN A 386 2.52 3.30 -11.45
C ASN A 386 3.09 1.89 -11.69
N ASN A 387 3.20 1.10 -10.62
CA ASN A 387 3.72 -0.27 -10.67
C ASN A 387 2.62 -1.27 -11.03
N ARG A 388 3.00 -2.54 -11.14
CA ARG A 388 2.08 -3.67 -11.35
C ARG A 388 2.30 -4.70 -10.27
N GLY A 389 1.31 -5.55 -10.04
CA GLY A 389 1.36 -6.59 -9.02
C GLY A 389 0.27 -6.47 -7.98
N LEU A 390 0.12 -7.53 -7.20
CA LEU A 390 -0.95 -7.66 -6.21
C LEU A 390 -0.87 -6.59 -5.11
N ALA A 391 0.33 -6.22 -4.65
CA ALA A 391 0.51 -5.17 -3.64
C ALA A 391 0.02 -3.80 -4.14
N GLN A 392 0.39 -3.44 -5.38
CA GLN A 392 -0.05 -2.20 -6.01
C GLN A 392 -1.57 -2.20 -6.23
N LEU A 393 -2.12 -3.29 -6.76
CA LEU A 393 -3.57 -3.41 -6.92
C LEU A 393 -4.27 -3.31 -5.56
N ALA A 394 -3.70 -3.91 -4.51
CA ALA A 394 -4.30 -3.90 -3.20
C ALA A 394 -4.45 -2.47 -2.66
N TYR A 395 -3.44 -1.63 -2.85
CA TYR A 395 -3.51 -0.20 -2.56
C TYR A 395 -4.52 0.54 -3.42
N GLU A 396 -4.45 0.37 -4.74
CA GLU A 396 -5.35 1.04 -5.68
C GLU A 396 -6.81 0.68 -5.43
N LYS A 397 -7.11 -0.51 -4.92
CA LYS A 397 -8.46 -0.98 -4.59
C LYS A 397 -8.90 -0.71 -3.15
N GLY A 398 -7.98 -0.34 -2.24
CA GLY A 398 -8.26 -0.37 -0.80
C GLY A 398 -8.51 -1.78 -0.25
N LEU A 399 -7.95 -2.81 -0.91
CA LEU A 399 -8.02 -4.21 -0.51
C LEU A 399 -7.01 -4.45 0.63
N ALA A 400 -7.50 -4.89 1.79
CA ALA A 400 -6.63 -5.36 2.86
C ALA A 400 -6.11 -6.76 2.53
N VAL A 401 -4.83 -7.04 2.79
CA VAL A 401 -4.23 -8.36 2.62
C VAL A 401 -3.65 -8.83 3.96
N ILE A 402 -3.97 -10.07 4.35
CA ILE A 402 -3.38 -10.75 5.52
C ILE A 402 -2.65 -12.00 5.01
N ALA A 403 -1.38 -12.14 5.35
CA ALA A 403 -0.54 -13.28 4.98
C ALA A 403 -0.09 -14.05 6.23
N ALA A 404 -0.11 -15.38 6.19
CA ALA A 404 0.23 -16.25 7.32
C ALA A 404 1.74 -16.36 7.61
N SER A 405 2.60 -16.00 6.65
CA SER A 405 4.06 -16.12 6.79
C SER A 405 4.79 -14.95 6.15
N GLN A 406 6.00 -14.68 6.64
CA GLN A 406 6.94 -13.74 6.00
C GLN A 406 7.42 -14.29 4.64
N SER A 407 7.99 -13.44 3.78
CA SER A 407 8.43 -13.79 2.42
C SER A 407 9.49 -14.90 2.37
N ASP A 408 10.16 -15.18 3.48
CA ASP A 408 11.24 -16.16 3.64
C ASP A 408 10.89 -17.33 4.57
N GLN A 409 9.65 -17.43 5.07
CA GLN A 409 9.25 -18.44 6.06
C GLN A 409 8.16 -19.41 5.57
N VAL A 410 8.28 -20.67 5.99
CA VAL A 410 7.27 -21.73 5.83
C VAL A 410 6.14 -21.48 6.84
N ALA A 411 4.88 -21.48 6.41
CA ALA A 411 3.74 -21.42 7.32
C ALA A 411 3.60 -22.76 8.06
N MET A 412 3.57 -22.73 9.39
CA MET A 412 3.50 -23.94 10.22
C MET A 412 2.04 -24.32 10.55
N GLU A 413 1.66 -25.58 10.28
CA GLU A 413 0.54 -26.24 10.98
C GLU A 413 1.04 -26.67 12.37
N ALA A 414 0.76 -25.92 13.43
CA ALA A 414 1.02 -26.42 14.78
C ALA A 414 -0.09 -27.41 15.15
N HIS A 415 0.26 -28.60 15.65
CA HIS A 415 -0.72 -29.54 16.23
C HIS A 415 -0.99 -29.26 17.71
N LEU A 416 -0.21 -28.37 18.34
CA LEU A 416 -0.30 -28.03 19.76
C LEU A 416 0.06 -26.56 20.00
N ILE A 417 -0.80 -25.80 20.68
CA ILE A 417 -0.45 -24.50 21.29
C ILE A 417 -0.62 -24.64 22.80
N GLY A 418 0.45 -24.39 23.57
CA GLY A 418 0.44 -24.49 25.04
C GLY A 418 0.06 -25.89 25.57
N GLY A 419 0.32 -26.96 24.81
CA GLY A 419 -0.03 -28.33 25.17
C GLY A 419 -1.47 -28.75 24.88
N ARG A 420 -2.27 -27.89 24.22
CA ARG A 420 -3.64 -28.22 23.77
C ARG A 420 -3.64 -28.55 22.27
N PRO A 421 -4.30 -29.63 21.84
CA PRO A 421 -4.52 -29.90 20.42
C PRO A 421 -5.24 -28.72 19.76
N ILE A 422 -4.76 -28.31 18.61
CA ILE A 422 -5.51 -27.42 17.71
C ILE A 422 -5.81 -28.19 16.43
N GLU A 423 -7.06 -28.12 15.99
CA GLU A 423 -7.57 -28.80 14.78
C GLU A 423 -7.65 -27.83 13.59
N HIS A 424 -6.77 -26.82 13.57
CA HIS A 424 -6.75 -25.71 12.62
C HIS A 424 -5.31 -25.25 12.31
N GLY A 425 -5.12 -24.63 11.13
CA GLY A 425 -3.92 -23.86 10.80
C GLY A 425 -3.75 -22.63 11.70
N LEU A 426 -2.51 -22.16 11.89
CA LEU A 426 -2.15 -21.17 12.91
C LEU A 426 -2.81 -19.80 12.69
N LEU A 427 -2.90 -19.37 11.43
CA LEU A 427 -3.57 -18.12 11.06
C LEU A 427 -5.08 -18.24 11.28
N THR A 428 -5.68 -19.34 10.82
CA THR A 428 -7.12 -19.59 11.01
C THR A 428 -7.50 -19.66 12.49
N TYR A 429 -6.72 -20.34 13.32
CA TYR A 429 -6.92 -20.38 14.78
C TYR A 429 -6.84 -18.97 15.40
N SER A 430 -5.83 -18.19 15.01
CA SER A 430 -5.63 -16.84 15.56
C SER A 430 -6.76 -15.89 15.16
N LEU A 431 -7.24 -16.01 13.91
CA LEU A 431 -8.39 -15.27 13.43
C LEU A 431 -9.67 -15.70 14.17
N ASP A 432 -9.91 -16.99 14.36
CA ASP A 432 -11.11 -17.47 15.06
C ASP A 432 -11.11 -17.07 16.55
N GLU A 433 -9.98 -17.21 17.26
CA GLU A 433 -9.85 -16.73 18.64
C GLU A 433 -10.07 -15.22 18.75
N GLY A 434 -9.45 -14.46 17.85
CA GLY A 434 -9.67 -13.02 17.77
C GLY A 434 -11.15 -12.69 17.53
N LEU A 435 -11.77 -13.36 16.56
CA LEU A 435 -13.17 -13.15 16.17
C LEU A 435 -14.13 -13.51 17.30
N ALA A 436 -13.82 -14.56 18.06
CA ALA A 436 -14.57 -14.97 19.23
C ALA A 436 -14.51 -13.93 20.36
N ARG A 437 -13.32 -13.36 20.62
CA ARG A 437 -13.06 -12.40 21.70
C ARG A 437 -13.46 -10.96 21.35
N ALA A 438 -13.60 -10.65 20.07
CA ALA A 438 -13.95 -9.32 19.63
C ALA A 438 -15.36 -8.91 20.06
N PRO A 439 -15.54 -7.73 20.70
CA PRO A 439 -16.86 -7.21 20.98
C PRO A 439 -17.61 -6.98 19.66
N ARG A 440 -18.87 -7.43 19.59
CA ARG A 440 -19.78 -7.06 18.51
C ARG A 440 -19.94 -5.53 18.54
N SER A 441 -19.24 -4.84 17.66
CA SER A 441 -19.32 -3.38 17.53
C SER A 441 -20.26 -3.02 16.39
N GLU A 442 -21.15 -2.05 16.59
CA GLU A 442 -22.00 -1.48 15.53
C GLU A 442 -21.18 -0.82 14.40
N ARG A 443 -19.87 -0.59 14.60
CA ARG A 443 -18.94 0.00 13.63
C ARG A 443 -18.17 -1.03 12.80
N GLY A 444 -18.50 -2.32 12.93
CA GLY A 444 -17.83 -3.41 12.20
C GLY A 444 -16.56 -3.94 12.87
N LEU A 445 -15.90 -4.88 12.20
CA LEU A 445 -14.61 -5.50 12.58
C LEU A 445 -13.46 -4.53 12.28
N GLN A 446 -12.73 -4.09 13.30
CA GLN A 446 -11.52 -3.26 13.15
C GLN A 446 -10.28 -4.16 13.15
N THR A 447 -9.58 -4.27 12.02
CA THR A 447 -8.39 -5.13 11.86
C THR A 447 -7.10 -4.55 12.45
N ARG A 448 -7.09 -3.28 12.88
CA ARG A 448 -5.88 -2.57 13.37
C ARG A 448 -5.36 -3.01 14.75
N SER A 449 -6.11 -3.82 15.50
CA SER A 449 -5.78 -4.22 16.87
C SER A 449 -5.57 -5.74 17.06
N TRP A 450 -5.34 -6.48 15.97
CA TRP A 450 -5.44 -7.95 15.93
C TRP A 450 -4.18 -8.66 15.44
N LEU A 451 -3.28 -7.90 14.83
CA LEU A 451 -1.91 -8.27 14.46
C LEU A 451 -0.97 -7.50 15.37
#